data_AF-A0A2T1AMG1-F1
#
_entry.id   AF-A0A2T1AMG1-F1
#
_cell.length_a   1.000
_cell.length_b   1.000
_cell.length_c   1.000
_cell.angle_alpha   90.00
_cell.angle_beta   90.00
_cell.angle_gamma   90.00
#
_symmetry.space_group_name_H-M   'P 1'
#
loop_
_entity.id
_entity.type
_entity.pdbx_description
1 polymer ?
#
loop_
_entity_poly.entity_id
_entity_poly.type
_entity_poly.pdbx_seq_one_letter_code
_entity_poly.pdbx_strand_id
1 'polypeptide(L)'
;HLRGDPDKPIVTGCVYNGKNKPPYELPEHKTRSTFKTGTHKGEGYNVLRFEDEKGREEIHLHAQLDHSLKVLNHQTKRVDRTKVESIGAASLREVRLVDVHNIGMGMTVSVGTGSHGGFVRKPLTDNPQGFRVAAYNFEQSFPEMTGRGTYSLTAASAIAPTEGTTFYKSVGTSATLTYGVKLSQTVQQTVRETTGKNHSQVIGEKYRLDAQKEIPLRCGASELIMKADGTLLINGKDMTTTLTGNLTNKAAGSIKMNASKI
;
A
#
# COMPACT_ATOMS: atom_id res chain seq x y z
N HIS A 1 54.49 36.65 2.46
CA HIS A 1 54.99 37.74 3.32
C HIS A 1 54.33 39.05 2.95
N LEU A 2 53.70 39.74 3.89
CA LEU A 2 53.08 41.05 3.62
C LEU A 2 54.19 42.03 3.19
N ARG A 3 54.11 42.55 1.95
CA ARG A 3 55.14 43.43 1.37
C ARG A 3 56.56 42.83 1.36
N GLY A 4 56.68 41.49 1.34
CA GLY A 4 57.99 40.81 1.39
C GLY A 4 58.62 40.73 2.77
N ASP A 5 57.94 41.19 3.82
CA ASP A 5 58.42 41.17 5.21
C ASP A 5 58.40 39.73 5.80
N PRO A 6 59.57 39.12 6.08
CA PRO A 6 59.68 37.76 6.62
C PRO A 6 58.97 37.61 7.98
N ASP A 7 58.89 38.68 8.78
CA ASP A 7 58.25 38.69 10.09
C ASP A 7 56.72 38.77 10.00
N LYS A 8 56.18 38.94 8.78
CA LYS A 8 54.73 38.97 8.49
C LYS A 8 54.33 37.82 7.56
N PRO A 9 54.36 36.57 8.04
CA PRO A 9 53.93 35.43 7.24
C PRO A 9 52.44 35.50 6.93
N ILE A 10 52.06 34.99 5.75
CA ILE A 10 50.67 34.80 5.32
C ILE A 10 50.61 33.48 4.54
N VAL A 11 49.59 32.67 4.80
CA VAL A 11 49.34 31.44 4.05
C VAL A 11 48.40 31.76 2.90
N THR A 12 48.87 31.61 1.67
CA THR A 12 48.08 31.89 0.44
C THR A 12 47.60 30.63 -0.27
N GLY A 13 47.98 29.45 0.22
CA GLY A 13 47.56 28.18 -0.36
C GLY A 13 47.96 26.98 0.49
N CYS A 14 47.28 25.87 0.24
CA CYS A 14 47.62 24.56 0.78
C CYS A 14 47.87 23.62 -0.39
N VAL A 15 48.93 22.81 -0.31
CA VAL A 15 49.29 21.85 -1.35
C VAL A 15 49.29 20.43 -0.78
N TYR A 16 48.83 19.49 -1.60
CA TYR A 16 49.01 18.06 -1.31
C TYR A 16 50.49 17.68 -1.47
N ASN A 17 50.94 16.69 -0.70
CA ASN A 17 52.31 16.17 -0.73
C ASN A 17 52.30 14.67 -0.35
N GLY A 18 53.48 14.04 -0.26
CA GLY A 18 53.58 12.60 0.04
C GLY A 18 52.95 12.18 1.38
N LYS A 19 52.91 13.08 2.37
CA LYS A 19 52.26 12.85 3.67
C LYS A 19 50.77 13.21 3.64
N ASN A 20 50.43 14.34 3.03
CA ASN A 20 49.06 14.82 2.84
C ASN A 20 48.62 14.52 1.41
N LYS A 21 48.21 13.28 1.16
CA LYS A 21 47.78 12.82 -0.17
C LYS A 21 46.48 13.51 -0.60
N PRO A 22 46.22 13.61 -1.92
CA PRO A 22 44.92 14.05 -2.42
C PRO A 22 43.79 13.12 -1.91
N PRO A 23 42.53 13.60 -1.85
CA PRO A 23 41.40 12.83 -1.31
C PRO A 23 41.06 11.56 -2.09
N TYR A 24 41.50 11.48 -3.35
CA TYR A 24 41.33 10.38 -4.29
C TYR A 24 42.64 10.15 -5.03
N GLU A 25 42.93 8.89 -5.40
CA GLU A 25 44.17 8.54 -6.09
C GLU A 25 44.24 9.14 -7.50
N LEU A 26 45.40 9.69 -7.84
CA LEU A 26 45.68 10.27 -9.15
C LEU A 26 46.76 9.43 -9.85
N PRO A 27 46.68 9.22 -11.19
CA PRO A 27 45.74 9.85 -12.13
C PRO A 27 44.41 9.11 -12.35
N GLU A 28 44.15 8.01 -11.63
CA GLU A 28 42.95 7.18 -11.84
C GLU A 28 41.64 7.98 -11.72
N HIS A 29 41.57 8.91 -10.77
CA HIS A 29 40.38 9.74 -10.52
C HIS A 29 40.54 11.19 -10.99
N LYS A 30 41.27 11.40 -12.10
CA LYS A 30 41.55 12.73 -12.68
C LYS A 30 40.30 13.55 -13.08
N THR A 31 39.15 12.90 -13.26
CA THR A 31 37.86 13.53 -13.61
C THR A 31 37.00 13.87 -12.39
N ARG A 32 37.53 13.67 -11.17
CA ARG A 32 36.81 13.97 -9.93
C ARG A 32 37.21 15.31 -9.35
N SER A 33 36.22 16.13 -9.09
CA SER A 33 36.36 17.36 -8.28
C SER A 33 35.69 17.16 -6.93
N THR A 34 36.33 17.56 -5.83
CA THR A 34 35.81 17.27 -4.49
C THR A 34 36.07 18.36 -3.48
N PHE A 35 35.10 18.60 -2.62
CA PHE A 35 35.24 19.30 -1.35
C PHE A 35 34.98 18.30 -0.22
N LYS A 36 36.06 17.81 0.42
CA LYS A 36 36.01 16.77 1.47
C LYS A 36 36.59 17.31 2.78
N THR A 37 35.83 17.16 3.86
CA THR A 37 36.25 17.55 5.22
C THR A 37 36.38 16.31 6.10
N GLY A 38 37.34 16.29 7.05
CA GLY A 38 37.42 15.22 8.06
C GLY A 38 36.71 15.60 9.36
N THR A 39 36.12 14.62 10.05
CA THR A 39 35.62 14.81 11.42
C THR A 39 36.78 15.24 12.32
N HIS A 40 36.62 16.33 13.07
CA HIS A 40 37.63 16.77 14.03
C HIS A 40 37.62 15.85 15.25
N LYS A 41 38.80 15.33 15.65
CA LYS A 41 38.96 14.43 16.82
C LYS A 41 38.03 13.20 16.77
N GLY A 42 37.79 12.68 15.58
CA GLY A 42 36.98 11.48 15.39
C GLY A 42 37.17 10.93 13.98
N GLU A 43 36.45 9.87 13.69
CA GLU A 43 36.43 9.26 12.36
C GLU A 43 35.24 9.81 11.55
N GLY A 44 35.34 9.75 10.22
CA GLY A 44 34.30 10.19 9.31
C GLY A 44 34.63 11.42 8.48
N TYR A 45 33.74 11.74 7.55
CA TYR A 45 33.91 12.84 6.62
C TYR A 45 32.59 13.35 6.05
N ASN A 46 32.54 14.63 5.67
CA ASN A 46 31.51 15.14 4.76
C ASN A 46 32.14 15.30 3.39
N VAL A 47 31.37 15.09 2.32
CA VAL A 47 31.86 15.34 0.96
C VAL A 47 30.78 15.85 0.03
N LEU A 48 31.16 16.81 -0.81
CA LEU A 48 30.52 17.12 -2.08
C LEU A 48 31.50 16.79 -3.20
N ARG A 49 31.17 15.83 -4.05
CA ARG A 49 32.01 15.33 -5.14
C ARG A 49 31.27 15.39 -6.46
N PHE A 50 31.98 15.79 -7.51
CA PHE A 50 31.57 15.75 -8.90
C PHE A 50 32.44 14.74 -9.65
N GLU A 51 31.84 13.85 -10.42
CA GLU A 51 32.47 12.97 -11.39
C GLU A 51 32.07 13.45 -12.78
N ASP A 52 33.05 13.80 -13.61
CA ASP A 52 32.84 14.34 -14.96
C ASP A 52 33.24 13.34 -16.07
N GLU A 53 33.55 12.10 -15.70
CA GLU A 53 33.78 11.06 -16.70
C GLU A 53 32.50 10.77 -17.50
N LYS A 54 32.61 10.87 -18.83
CA LYS A 54 31.51 10.60 -19.77
C LYS A 54 30.82 9.27 -19.50
N GLY A 55 29.50 9.30 -19.31
CA GLY A 55 28.67 8.13 -19.05
C GLY A 55 28.71 7.61 -17.61
N ARG A 56 29.46 8.28 -16.71
CA ARG A 56 29.55 7.98 -15.28
C ARG A 56 29.34 9.23 -14.41
N GLU A 57 28.80 10.29 -15.01
CA GLU A 57 28.63 11.59 -14.38
C GLU A 57 27.82 11.47 -13.08
N GLU A 58 28.29 12.13 -12.03
CA GLU A 58 27.68 12.01 -10.71
C GLU A 58 27.96 13.22 -9.83
N ILE A 59 26.94 13.62 -9.06
CA ILE A 59 27.13 14.46 -7.87
C ILE A 59 26.87 13.58 -6.65
N HIS A 60 27.89 13.42 -5.80
CA HIS A 60 27.79 12.69 -4.54
C HIS A 60 27.86 13.66 -3.36
N LEU A 61 26.79 13.70 -2.58
CA LEU A 61 26.71 14.43 -1.31
C LEU A 61 26.61 13.41 -0.17
N HIS A 62 27.55 13.48 0.77
CA HIS A 62 27.55 12.68 1.99
C HIS A 62 27.61 13.60 3.20
N ALA A 63 26.68 13.41 4.13
CA ALA A 63 26.71 14.01 5.45
C ALA A 63 27.03 12.93 6.49
N GLN A 64 28.06 13.15 7.31
CA GLN A 64 28.53 12.18 8.30
C GLN A 64 27.51 11.95 9.44
N LEU A 65 26.71 12.97 9.74
CA LEU A 65 25.72 12.94 10.82
C LEU A 65 24.38 13.48 10.31
N ASP A 66 24.21 14.82 10.31
CA ASP A 66 22.97 15.47 9.92
C ASP A 66 23.09 16.17 8.56
N HIS A 67 22.05 16.05 7.73
CA HIS A 67 21.86 16.90 6.56
C HIS A 67 20.60 17.74 6.76
N SER A 68 20.79 19.02 7.05
CA SER A 68 19.69 20.00 7.17
C SER A 68 19.56 20.82 5.90
N LEU A 69 18.40 20.77 5.25
CA LEU A 69 18.07 21.60 4.09
C LEU A 69 16.92 22.54 4.44
N LYS A 70 17.19 23.85 4.43
CA LYS A 70 16.18 24.90 4.60
C LYS A 70 16.07 25.72 3.33
N VAL A 71 14.89 25.70 2.70
CA VAL A 71 14.59 26.49 1.51
C VAL A 71 13.53 27.52 1.89
N LEU A 72 13.84 28.81 1.74
CA LEU A 72 12.94 29.90 2.17
C LEU A 72 11.82 30.21 1.17
N ASN A 73 12.01 29.83 -0.10
CA ASN A 73 11.07 30.14 -1.16
C ASN A 73 10.59 28.87 -1.87
N HIS A 74 11.29 28.46 -2.93
CA HIS A 74 10.88 27.33 -3.76
C HIS A 74 11.99 26.30 -3.86
N GLN A 75 11.63 25.04 -3.61
CA GLN A 75 12.44 23.89 -3.96
C GLN A 75 11.77 23.19 -5.13
N THR A 76 12.44 23.15 -6.28
CA THR A 76 12.02 22.37 -7.44
C THR A 76 12.91 21.15 -7.56
N LYS A 77 12.30 19.97 -7.74
CA LYS A 77 13.04 18.73 -7.99
C LYS A 77 12.41 18.01 -9.17
N ARG A 78 13.20 17.77 -10.20
CA ARG A 78 12.86 16.94 -11.36
C ARG A 78 13.88 15.81 -11.44
N VAL A 79 13.39 14.60 -11.68
CA VAL A 79 14.22 13.42 -11.92
C VAL A 79 13.71 12.81 -13.21
N ASP A 80 14.52 12.81 -14.28
CA ASP A 80 14.07 12.41 -15.62
C ASP A 80 13.92 10.90 -15.79
N ARG A 81 14.61 10.11 -14.94
CA ARG A 81 14.57 8.64 -15.01
C ARG A 81 14.00 8.01 -13.74
N THR A 82 14.81 7.86 -12.69
CA THR A 82 14.44 7.06 -11.51
C THR A 82 14.83 7.77 -10.21
N LYS A 83 13.88 7.87 -9.27
CA LYS A 83 14.14 8.29 -7.87
C LYS A 83 14.05 7.05 -6.97
N VAL A 84 15.09 6.80 -6.18
CA VAL A 84 15.08 5.81 -5.08
C VAL A 84 15.28 6.55 -3.77
N GLU A 85 14.46 6.24 -2.76
CA GLU A 85 14.51 6.82 -1.43
C GLU A 85 14.32 5.71 -0.39
N SER A 86 15.26 5.62 0.57
CA SER A 86 15.24 4.65 1.66
C SER A 86 15.45 5.39 2.98
N ILE A 87 14.57 5.14 3.95
CA ILE A 87 14.56 5.83 5.24
C ILE A 87 14.62 4.75 6.32
N GLY A 88 15.70 4.74 7.10
CA GLY A 88 15.98 3.66 8.05
C GLY A 88 15.11 3.67 9.32
N ALA A 89 14.51 4.81 9.66
CA ALA A 89 13.69 4.97 10.86
C ALA A 89 12.26 5.42 10.51
N ALA A 90 12.03 6.72 10.35
CA ALA A 90 10.70 7.28 10.14
C ALA A 90 10.69 8.38 9.08
N SER A 91 9.59 8.49 8.34
CA SER A 91 9.29 9.56 7.40
C SER A 91 8.01 10.27 7.81
N LEU A 92 8.06 11.59 7.97
CA LEU A 92 6.91 12.44 8.25
C LEU A 92 6.74 13.44 7.11
N ARG A 93 5.52 13.56 6.61
CA ARG A 93 5.15 14.54 5.59
C ARG A 93 3.88 15.24 6.00
N GLU A 94 3.98 16.55 6.18
CA GLU A 94 2.83 17.42 6.39
C GLU A 94 2.63 18.29 5.15
N VAL A 95 1.40 18.34 4.64
CA VAL A 95 1.00 19.22 3.56
C VAL A 95 -0.27 19.96 3.98
N ARG A 96 -0.18 21.28 4.13
CA ARG A 96 -1.27 22.10 4.73
C ARG A 96 -2.43 22.39 3.78
N LEU A 97 -2.23 22.27 2.47
CA LEU A 97 -3.24 22.58 1.46
C LEU A 97 -3.57 21.36 0.60
N VAL A 98 -2.72 21.04 -0.37
CA VAL A 98 -3.01 20.01 -1.37
C VAL A 98 -1.76 19.17 -1.63
N ASP A 99 -1.93 17.85 -1.59
CA ASP A 99 -0.95 16.86 -2.07
C ASP A 99 -1.59 16.04 -3.20
N VAL A 100 -0.92 15.96 -4.36
CA VAL A 100 -1.41 15.24 -5.54
C VAL A 100 -0.40 14.20 -5.96
N HIS A 101 -0.81 12.93 -6.01
CA HIS A 101 0.01 11.81 -6.47
C HIS A 101 -0.60 11.25 -7.74
N ASN A 102 -0.03 11.61 -8.89
CA ASN A 102 -0.45 11.08 -10.20
C ASN A 102 0.50 9.94 -10.60
N ILE A 103 -0.04 8.73 -10.75
CA ILE A 103 0.74 7.51 -11.05
C ILE A 103 0.16 6.88 -12.31
N GLY A 104 0.94 6.85 -13.40
CA GLY A 104 0.45 6.46 -14.73
C GLY A 104 0.33 4.95 -14.98
N MET A 105 0.98 4.11 -14.16
CA MET A 105 0.95 2.65 -14.31
C MET A 105 0.41 1.98 -13.04
N GLY A 106 1.29 1.66 -12.08
CA GLY A 106 0.92 0.96 -10.86
C GLY A 106 1.48 1.63 -9.61
N MET A 107 0.73 1.57 -8.52
CA MET A 107 1.15 1.95 -7.19
C MET A 107 1.03 0.73 -6.28
N THR A 108 2.12 0.34 -5.62
CA THR A 108 2.09 -0.68 -4.57
C THR A 108 2.44 -0.02 -3.25
N VAL A 109 1.50 -0.05 -2.30
CA VAL A 109 1.74 0.34 -0.91
C VAL A 109 1.73 -0.93 -0.07
N SER A 110 2.90 -1.33 0.41
CA SER A 110 3.04 -2.47 1.31
C SER A 110 3.35 -1.97 2.71
N VAL A 111 2.48 -2.27 3.68
CA VAL A 111 2.69 -1.90 5.08
C VAL A 111 3.21 -3.12 5.86
N GLY A 112 4.35 -2.94 6.52
CA GLY A 112 4.91 -3.89 7.48
C GLY A 112 5.67 -5.08 6.90
N THR A 113 6.51 -4.88 5.87
CA THR A 113 7.42 -5.92 5.34
C THR A 113 8.13 -6.66 6.49
N GLY A 114 8.18 -8.00 6.46
CA GLY A 114 8.68 -8.85 7.55
C GLY A 114 10.14 -8.60 8.01
N SER A 115 10.79 -9.59 8.63
CA SER A 115 12.07 -9.47 9.34
C SER A 115 13.27 -8.89 8.57
N HIS A 116 13.14 -8.62 7.27
CA HIS A 116 14.20 -8.13 6.40
C HIS A 116 13.90 -6.80 5.69
N GLY A 117 12.93 -6.01 6.20
CA GLY A 117 12.79 -4.56 5.96
C GLY A 117 13.24 -4.03 4.59
N GLY A 118 12.29 -3.86 3.67
CA GLY A 118 12.47 -3.03 2.49
C GLY A 118 13.26 -3.62 1.31
N PHE A 119 13.12 -2.94 0.17
CA PHE A 119 13.74 -3.25 -1.13
C PHE A 119 15.27 -3.05 -1.11
N VAL A 120 15.76 -2.16 -0.27
CA VAL A 120 17.17 -1.78 -0.15
C VAL A 120 17.78 -2.45 1.08
N ARG A 121 18.59 -3.49 0.86
CA ARG A 121 19.18 -4.31 1.94
C ARG A 121 20.47 -3.70 2.49
N LYS A 122 20.90 -4.15 3.68
CA LYS A 122 22.13 -3.70 4.37
C LYS A 122 23.39 -3.60 3.48
N PRO A 123 23.68 -4.54 2.57
CA PRO A 123 24.83 -4.40 1.66
C PRO A 123 24.75 -3.19 0.71
N LEU A 124 23.54 -2.70 0.39
CA LEU A 124 23.33 -1.51 -0.43
C LEU A 124 23.35 -0.22 0.39
N THR A 125 22.95 -0.26 1.67
CA THR A 125 23.05 0.90 2.60
C THR A 125 24.47 1.18 3.03
N ASP A 126 25.31 0.16 3.16
CA ASP A 126 26.68 0.30 3.64
C ASP A 126 27.67 0.62 2.50
N ASN A 127 27.19 0.76 1.26
CA ASN A 127 28.04 1.03 0.10
C ASN A 127 28.63 2.47 0.16
N PRO A 128 29.97 2.63 0.12
CA PRO A 128 30.63 3.95 0.15
C PRO A 128 30.32 4.85 -1.05
N GLN A 129 29.78 4.29 -2.14
CA GLN A 129 29.30 5.03 -3.32
C GLN A 129 27.81 5.37 -3.24
N GLY A 130 27.19 5.14 -2.08
CA GLY A 130 25.76 5.37 -1.83
C GLY A 130 24.84 4.39 -2.57
N PHE A 131 23.54 4.72 -2.58
CA PHE A 131 22.47 3.88 -3.12
C PHE A 131 22.40 3.82 -4.66
N ARG A 132 23.38 4.40 -5.38
CA ARG A 132 23.36 4.49 -6.85
C ARG A 132 23.17 3.13 -7.53
N VAL A 133 23.83 2.08 -7.02
CA VAL A 133 23.75 0.72 -7.58
C VAL A 133 22.34 0.12 -7.43
N ALA A 134 21.58 0.50 -6.40
CA ALA A 134 20.21 0.04 -6.21
C ALA A 134 19.26 0.62 -7.27
N ALA A 135 19.50 1.86 -7.74
CA ALA A 135 18.70 2.50 -8.79
C ALA A 135 18.88 1.81 -10.15
N TYR A 136 20.10 1.38 -10.50
CA TYR A 136 20.35 0.63 -11.75
C TYR A 136 19.69 -0.75 -11.77
N ASN A 137 19.56 -1.41 -10.62
CA ASN A 137 18.94 -2.73 -10.50
C ASN A 137 17.45 -2.67 -10.08
N PHE A 138 16.88 -1.46 -9.99
CA PHE A 138 15.52 -1.25 -9.48
C PHE A 138 14.47 -1.87 -10.41
N GLU A 139 14.72 -1.85 -11.72
CA GLU A 139 13.83 -2.39 -12.77
C GLU A 139 13.60 -3.91 -12.65
N GLN A 140 14.44 -4.65 -11.90
CA GLN A 140 14.42 -6.12 -11.85
C GLN A 140 13.98 -6.72 -10.50
N SER A 141 13.69 -5.90 -9.49
CA SER A 141 13.72 -6.35 -8.08
C SER A 141 12.34 -6.56 -7.42
N PHE A 142 11.31 -6.94 -8.18
CA PHE A 142 9.97 -7.21 -7.62
C PHE A 142 9.56 -8.69 -7.80
N PRO A 143 9.86 -9.57 -6.83
CA PRO A 143 9.07 -10.80 -6.72
C PRO A 143 8.01 -10.73 -5.62
N GLU A 144 8.34 -10.46 -4.35
CA GLU A 144 7.35 -10.68 -3.29
C GLU A 144 7.54 -9.73 -2.09
N MET A 145 6.59 -8.80 -1.91
CA MET A 145 6.47 -7.99 -0.70
C MET A 145 5.32 -8.55 0.14
N THR A 146 5.62 -9.37 1.15
CA THR A 146 4.64 -9.78 2.16
C THR A 146 4.97 -9.10 3.49
N GLY A 147 4.04 -8.24 3.94
CA GLY A 147 4.19 -7.46 5.16
C GLY A 147 2.96 -7.50 6.06
N ARG A 148 3.18 -7.44 7.38
CA ARG A 148 2.17 -7.21 8.42
C ARG A 148 2.36 -5.82 9.03
N GLY A 149 1.44 -4.91 8.74
CA GLY A 149 1.34 -3.63 9.43
C GLY A 149 -0.03 -2.98 9.23
N THR A 150 -0.31 -1.95 10.02
CA THR A 150 -1.62 -1.28 9.99
C THR A 150 -1.64 -0.20 8.91
N TYR A 151 -2.55 -0.34 7.94
CA TYR A 151 -2.92 0.74 7.03
C TYR A 151 -4.23 1.37 7.53
N SER A 152 -4.20 2.66 7.89
CA SER A 152 -5.37 3.44 8.27
C SER A 152 -5.63 4.53 7.22
N LEU A 153 -6.87 4.57 6.73
CA LEU A 153 -7.37 5.65 5.88
C LEU A 153 -8.53 6.31 6.62
N THR A 154 -8.42 7.60 6.87
CA THR A 154 -9.42 8.37 7.62
C THR A 154 -9.66 9.69 6.91
N ALA A 155 -10.93 10.06 6.74
CA ALA A 155 -11.31 11.35 6.21
C ALA A 155 -12.44 11.92 7.07
N ALA A 156 -12.40 13.23 7.33
CA ALA A 156 -13.44 13.91 8.08
C ALA A 156 -14.77 14.02 7.30
N SER A 157 -14.69 14.09 5.96
CA SER A 157 -15.86 14.23 5.09
C SER A 157 -16.20 12.93 4.38
N ALA A 158 -15.38 12.53 3.42
CA ALA A 158 -15.66 11.37 2.58
C ALA A 158 -14.38 10.71 2.07
N ILE A 159 -14.48 9.39 1.84
CA ILE A 159 -13.54 8.60 1.06
C ILE A 159 -14.34 8.08 -0.15
N ALA A 160 -13.95 8.44 -1.37
CA ALA A 160 -14.68 8.11 -2.59
C ALA A 160 -13.79 7.34 -3.58
N PRO A 161 -13.62 6.02 -3.41
CA PRO A 161 -12.89 5.21 -4.38
C PRO A 161 -13.71 5.05 -5.66
N THR A 162 -13.09 5.29 -6.81
CA THR A 162 -13.69 5.05 -8.13
C THR A 162 -12.79 4.10 -8.88
N GLU A 163 -13.27 2.89 -9.16
CA GLU A 163 -12.51 1.82 -9.82
C GLU A 163 -12.99 1.63 -11.26
N GLY A 164 -12.06 1.42 -12.19
CA GLY A 164 -12.37 1.35 -13.62
C GLY A 164 -12.94 0.01 -14.07
N THR A 165 -12.20 -1.09 -13.83
CA THR A 165 -12.53 -2.42 -14.38
C THR A 165 -12.85 -3.44 -13.29
N THR A 166 -11.95 -3.61 -12.32
CA THR A 166 -12.06 -4.66 -11.31
C THR A 166 -11.56 -4.17 -9.96
N PHE A 167 -12.25 -4.58 -8.90
CA PHE A 167 -11.84 -4.39 -7.51
C PHE A 167 -11.75 -5.74 -6.80
N TYR A 168 -10.62 -6.02 -6.14
CA TYR A 168 -10.43 -7.20 -5.31
C TYR A 168 -10.15 -6.81 -3.86
N LYS A 169 -10.87 -7.41 -2.92
CA LYS A 169 -10.59 -7.30 -1.48
C LYS A 169 -10.45 -8.69 -0.88
N SER A 170 -9.22 -9.07 -0.52
CA SER A 170 -8.92 -10.31 0.18
C SER A 170 -8.50 -10.01 1.62
N VAL A 171 -8.99 -10.78 2.58
CA VAL A 171 -8.71 -10.60 4.01
C VAL A 171 -8.37 -11.96 4.62
N GLY A 172 -7.17 -12.07 5.22
CA GLY A 172 -6.64 -13.36 5.67
C GLY A 172 -7.21 -13.89 6.98
N THR A 173 -7.72 -13.03 7.87
CA THR A 173 -8.19 -13.44 9.20
C THR A 173 -9.63 -12.99 9.45
N SER A 174 -9.87 -11.68 9.53
CA SER A 174 -11.21 -11.15 9.80
C SER A 174 -11.43 -9.80 9.14
N ALA A 175 -12.64 -9.59 8.62
CA ALA A 175 -13.10 -8.31 8.10
C ALA A 175 -14.34 -7.90 8.90
N THR A 176 -14.34 -6.69 9.45
CA THR A 176 -15.52 -6.08 10.08
C THR A 176 -15.86 -4.81 9.32
N LEU A 177 -17.12 -4.66 8.91
CA LEU A 177 -17.63 -3.45 8.26
C LEU A 177 -18.81 -2.94 9.08
N THR A 178 -18.67 -1.71 9.58
CA THR A 178 -19.70 -1.04 10.37
C THR A 178 -20.17 0.20 9.62
N TYR A 179 -21.48 0.31 9.43
CA TYR A 179 -22.10 1.48 8.80
C TYR A 179 -22.97 2.17 9.85
N GLY A 180 -22.74 3.47 10.09
CA GLY A 180 -23.44 4.20 11.15
C GLY A 180 -24.89 4.58 10.82
N VAL A 181 -25.25 4.66 9.54
CA VAL A 181 -26.60 5.08 9.10
C VAL A 181 -27.17 4.11 8.08
N LYS A 182 -26.50 3.94 6.93
CA LYS A 182 -27.00 3.10 5.84
C LYS A 182 -25.88 2.42 5.06
N LEU A 183 -26.19 1.24 4.53
CA LEU A 183 -25.47 0.59 3.45
C LEU A 183 -26.43 0.50 2.25
N SER A 184 -26.00 1.02 1.10
CA SER A 184 -26.71 0.87 -0.17
C SER A 184 -25.80 0.17 -1.16
N GLN A 185 -26.22 -0.99 -1.66
CA GLN A 185 -25.49 -1.77 -2.65
C GLN A 185 -26.35 -1.93 -3.89
N THR A 186 -25.83 -1.50 -5.03
CA THR A 186 -26.49 -1.66 -6.33
C THR A 186 -25.56 -2.48 -7.22
N VAL A 187 -26.05 -3.61 -7.70
CA VAL A 187 -25.32 -4.52 -8.59
C VAL A 187 -26.20 -4.77 -9.80
N GLN A 188 -25.65 -4.53 -11.00
CA GLN A 188 -26.42 -4.62 -12.24
C GLN A 188 -26.68 -6.05 -12.70
N GLN A 189 -25.83 -6.97 -12.28
CA GLN A 189 -25.90 -8.38 -12.67
C GLN A 189 -26.05 -9.23 -11.41
N THR A 190 -24.99 -9.93 -11.01
CA THR A 190 -25.07 -11.01 -10.02
C THR A 190 -24.38 -10.63 -8.72
N VAL A 191 -25.04 -10.91 -7.60
CA VAL A 191 -24.43 -11.02 -6.28
C VAL A 191 -24.36 -12.49 -5.91
N ARG A 192 -23.20 -12.98 -5.48
CA ARG A 192 -23.03 -14.32 -4.92
C ARG A 192 -22.30 -14.20 -3.59
N GLU A 193 -22.92 -14.74 -2.54
CA GLU A 193 -22.32 -14.88 -1.22
C GLU A 193 -22.17 -16.37 -0.90
N THR A 194 -20.95 -16.78 -0.57
CA THR A 194 -20.66 -18.16 -0.16
C THR A 194 -20.05 -18.12 1.22
N THR A 195 -20.62 -18.88 2.17
CA THR A 195 -20.10 -18.98 3.53
C THR A 195 -19.79 -20.44 3.83
N GLY A 196 -18.60 -20.73 4.37
CA GLY A 196 -18.17 -22.10 4.65
C GLY A 196 -18.77 -22.72 5.92
N LYS A 197 -19.33 -21.89 6.81
CA LYS A 197 -20.01 -22.31 8.04
C LYS A 197 -21.35 -21.59 8.16
N ASN A 198 -21.48 -20.68 9.11
CA ASN A 198 -22.74 -20.04 9.46
C ASN A 198 -22.89 -18.70 8.75
N HIS A 199 -24.04 -18.48 8.11
CA HIS A 199 -24.52 -17.18 7.67
C HIS A 199 -25.70 -16.76 8.55
N SER A 200 -25.69 -15.54 9.06
CA SER A 200 -26.73 -15.01 9.95
C SER A 200 -27.09 -13.59 9.56
N GLN A 201 -28.40 -13.32 9.52
CA GLN A 201 -28.95 -12.00 9.32
C GLN A 201 -29.92 -11.70 10.46
N VAL A 202 -29.64 -10.65 11.21
CA VAL A 202 -30.48 -10.20 12.33
C VAL A 202 -31.05 -8.85 11.97
N ILE A 203 -32.38 -8.76 11.90
CA ILE A 203 -33.11 -7.56 11.49
C ILE A 203 -34.05 -7.18 12.63
N GLY A 204 -33.92 -5.95 13.13
CA GLY A 204 -34.70 -5.47 14.27
C GLY A 204 -36.16 -5.16 13.95
N GLU A 205 -36.45 -4.78 12.69
CA GLU A 205 -37.80 -4.45 12.24
C GLU A 205 -38.22 -5.34 11.07
N LYS A 206 -38.09 -4.87 9.82
CA LYS A 206 -38.62 -5.54 8.64
C LYS A 206 -37.53 -6.16 7.79
N TYR A 207 -37.62 -7.47 7.57
CA TYR A 207 -36.86 -8.17 6.53
C TYR A 207 -37.71 -8.33 5.27
N ARG A 208 -37.17 -7.97 4.11
CA ARG A 208 -37.89 -8.02 2.82
C ARG A 208 -37.03 -8.71 1.77
N LEU A 209 -37.60 -9.73 1.15
CA LEU A 209 -37.06 -10.41 -0.02
C LEU A 209 -38.05 -10.27 -1.15
N ASP A 210 -37.64 -9.62 -2.24
CA ASP A 210 -38.43 -9.47 -3.44
C ASP A 210 -37.73 -10.15 -4.61
N ALA A 211 -38.46 -11.01 -5.32
CA ALA A 211 -38.03 -11.51 -6.61
C ALA A 211 -39.20 -11.43 -7.59
N GLN A 212 -38.89 -11.12 -8.85
CA GLN A 212 -39.90 -10.96 -9.90
C GLN A 212 -40.33 -12.28 -10.55
N LYS A 213 -39.56 -13.36 -10.33
CA LYS A 213 -39.81 -14.67 -10.96
C LYS A 213 -40.04 -15.76 -9.92
N GLU A 214 -39.08 -15.95 -9.04
CA GLU A 214 -39.11 -17.01 -8.04
C GLU A 214 -38.23 -16.71 -6.83
N ILE A 215 -38.62 -17.24 -5.67
CA ILE A 215 -37.83 -17.27 -4.43
C ILE A 215 -37.72 -18.73 -3.97
N PRO A 216 -36.61 -19.42 -4.30
CA PRO A 216 -36.34 -20.77 -3.81
C PRO A 216 -35.57 -20.73 -2.48
N LEU A 217 -35.99 -21.56 -1.52
CA LEU A 217 -35.32 -21.80 -0.24
C LEU A 217 -35.06 -23.30 -0.12
N ARG A 218 -33.79 -23.70 -0.19
CA ARG A 218 -33.39 -25.10 -0.27
C ARG A 218 -32.51 -25.52 0.91
N CYS A 219 -32.79 -26.70 1.45
CA CYS A 219 -31.95 -27.39 2.44
C CYS A 219 -31.83 -28.87 2.05
N GLY A 220 -30.71 -29.26 1.42
CA GLY A 220 -30.51 -30.63 0.95
C GLY A 220 -31.56 -31.06 -0.07
N ALA A 221 -32.39 -32.04 0.29
CA ALA A 221 -33.51 -32.54 -0.53
C ALA A 221 -34.85 -31.82 -0.26
N SER A 222 -34.93 -30.97 0.76
CA SER A 222 -36.12 -30.18 1.07
C SER A 222 -36.07 -28.81 0.38
N GLU A 223 -37.22 -28.33 -0.08
CA GLU A 223 -37.32 -27.08 -0.82
C GLU A 223 -38.68 -26.39 -0.63
N LEU A 224 -38.65 -25.08 -0.45
CA LEU A 224 -39.81 -24.17 -0.50
C LEU A 224 -39.61 -23.22 -1.68
N ILE A 225 -40.54 -23.18 -2.63
CA ILE A 225 -40.49 -22.28 -3.79
C ILE A 225 -41.73 -21.41 -3.83
N MET A 226 -41.52 -20.10 -3.92
CA MET A 226 -42.56 -19.11 -4.22
C MET A 226 -42.39 -18.65 -5.67
N LYS A 227 -43.45 -18.75 -6.49
CA LYS A 227 -43.44 -18.35 -7.90
C LYS A 227 -44.23 -17.07 -8.15
N ALA A 228 -43.91 -16.38 -9.24
CA ALA A 228 -44.58 -15.14 -9.64
C ALA A 228 -46.07 -15.29 -9.97
N ASP A 229 -46.52 -16.50 -10.35
CA ASP A 229 -47.93 -16.81 -10.61
C ASP A 229 -48.74 -17.07 -9.32
N GLY A 230 -48.12 -16.93 -8.15
CA GLY A 230 -48.72 -17.17 -6.84
C GLY A 230 -48.65 -18.63 -6.37
N THR A 231 -48.09 -19.54 -7.17
CA THR A 231 -47.89 -20.94 -6.77
C THR A 231 -46.85 -21.04 -5.66
N LEU A 232 -47.21 -21.77 -4.59
CA LEU A 232 -46.31 -22.18 -3.51
C LEU A 232 -46.06 -23.68 -3.60
N LEU A 233 -44.79 -24.09 -3.66
CA LEU A 233 -44.37 -25.49 -3.66
C LEU A 233 -43.62 -25.81 -2.37
N ILE A 234 -44.04 -26.85 -1.67
CA ILE A 234 -43.40 -27.33 -0.45
C ILE A 234 -43.03 -28.80 -0.67
N ASN A 235 -41.75 -29.07 -0.90
CA ASN A 235 -41.23 -30.39 -1.18
C ASN A 235 -40.35 -30.86 -0.02
N GLY A 236 -40.58 -32.10 0.42
CA GLY A 236 -39.80 -32.74 1.47
C GLY A 236 -40.13 -34.22 1.59
N LYS A 237 -39.35 -34.95 2.39
CA LYS A 237 -39.59 -36.37 2.67
C LYS A 237 -40.80 -36.55 3.60
N ASP A 238 -40.77 -35.86 4.73
CA ASP A 238 -41.78 -35.91 5.77
C ASP A 238 -42.19 -34.48 6.11
N MET A 239 -43.49 -34.24 6.35
CA MET A 239 -44.01 -32.97 6.84
C MET A 239 -44.80 -33.22 8.13
N THR A 240 -44.27 -32.75 9.25
CA THR A 240 -44.94 -32.84 10.56
C THR A 240 -45.44 -31.46 10.96
N THR A 241 -46.73 -31.35 11.27
CA THR A 241 -47.35 -30.11 11.73
C THR A 241 -47.84 -30.29 13.17
N THR A 242 -47.24 -29.56 14.11
CA THR A 242 -47.66 -29.54 15.52
C THR A 242 -48.14 -28.13 15.85
N LEU A 243 -49.39 -28.01 16.30
CA LEU A 243 -50.04 -26.72 16.53
C LEU A 243 -50.63 -26.68 17.93
N THR A 244 -50.50 -25.54 18.60
CA THR A 244 -51.19 -25.24 19.87
C THR A 244 -52.54 -24.53 19.65
N GLY A 245 -52.83 -24.12 18.41
CA GLY A 245 -54.09 -23.53 17.97
C GLY A 245 -54.70 -24.30 16.80
N ASN A 246 -55.53 -23.64 16.00
CA ASN A 246 -56.25 -24.27 14.90
C ASN A 246 -55.44 -24.29 13.59
N LEU A 247 -55.57 -25.37 12.81
CA LEU A 247 -55.21 -25.39 11.39
C LEU A 247 -56.46 -25.09 10.55
N THR A 248 -56.40 -24.12 9.64
CA THR A 248 -57.51 -23.81 8.71
C THR A 248 -57.04 -23.90 7.27
N ASN A 249 -57.56 -24.87 6.53
CA ASN A 249 -57.30 -25.02 5.09
C ASN A 249 -58.57 -24.68 4.31
N LYS A 250 -58.55 -23.57 3.57
CA LYS A 250 -59.67 -23.13 2.73
C LYS A 250 -59.21 -23.06 1.27
N ALA A 251 -59.87 -23.82 0.40
CA ALA A 251 -59.65 -23.76 -1.04
C ALA A 251 -60.95 -23.35 -1.74
N ALA A 252 -60.86 -22.45 -2.73
CA ALA A 252 -61.98 -22.15 -3.61
C ALA A 252 -62.27 -23.32 -4.59
N GLY A 253 -61.22 -24.08 -4.93
CA GLY A 253 -61.31 -25.31 -5.72
C GLY A 253 -61.29 -26.57 -4.85
N SER A 254 -60.58 -27.60 -5.31
CA SER A 254 -60.46 -28.89 -4.61
C SER A 254 -59.22 -28.99 -3.72
N ILE A 255 -59.34 -29.68 -2.58
CA ILE A 255 -58.20 -30.20 -1.82
C ILE A 255 -58.02 -31.68 -2.20
N LYS A 256 -56.80 -32.09 -2.56
CA LYS A 256 -56.45 -33.48 -2.86
C LYS A 256 -55.37 -33.96 -1.90
N MET A 257 -55.64 -35.05 -1.20
CA MET A 257 -54.68 -35.71 -0.30
C MET A 257 -54.59 -37.18 -0.70
N ASN A 258 -53.38 -37.65 -0.99
CA ASN A 258 -53.12 -39.03 -1.39
C ASN A 258 -52.18 -39.65 -0.35
N ALA A 259 -52.58 -40.78 0.21
CA ALA A 259 -51.77 -41.56 1.14
C ALA A 259 -51.90 -43.04 0.81
N SER A 260 -50.84 -43.82 1.05
CA SER A 260 -50.89 -45.29 0.89
C SER A 260 -51.68 -45.96 2.02
N LYS A 261 -51.76 -45.32 3.20
CA LYS A 261 -52.60 -45.66 4.35
C LYS A 261 -52.99 -44.37 5.06
N ILE A 262 -54.26 -44.23 5.44
CA ILE A 262 -54.83 -43.07 6.17
C ILE A 262 -54.86 -43.41 7.65
#